data_AF-A0A929K5X8-F1
#
_entry.id   AF-A0A929K5X8-F1
#
_cell.length_a   1.000
_cell.length_b   1.000
_cell.length_c   1.000
_cell.angle_alpha   90.00
_cell.angle_beta   90.00
_cell.angle_gamma   90.00
#
_symmetry.space_group_name_H-M   'P 1'
#
loop_
_entity.id
_entity.type
_entity.pdbx_description
1 polymer ?
#
loop_
_entity_poly.entity_id
_entity_poly.type
_entity_poly.pdbx_seq_one_letter_code
_entity_poly.pdbx_strand_id
1 'polypeptide(L)'
;QLQAYIRKDRVGEENFKIFSFIDIGDHVGLNGQVFRTKTNELTILASSVVLLTKAQSPLPEKYHGLVDIETRYRQRYLDLIVNDNVKHTFILRSKIIQAIREFFDKQGFIEVETPMMQSIPGGATA
;
A
#
# COMPACT_ATOMS: atom_id res chain seq x y z
N GLN A 1 7.68 3.59 -8.46
CA GLN A 1 6.90 2.73 -9.37
C GLN A 1 7.89 1.95 -10.23
N LEU A 2 7.50 0.77 -10.72
CA LEU A 2 8.34 -0.12 -11.54
C LEU A 2 7.53 -0.54 -12.76
N GLN A 3 8.12 -0.47 -13.95
CA GLN A 3 7.46 -0.92 -15.17
C GLN A 3 7.65 -2.43 -15.36
N ALA A 4 6.65 -3.07 -15.95
CA ALA A 4 6.74 -4.46 -16.42
C ALA A 4 6.60 -4.50 -17.94
N TYR A 5 7.46 -5.28 -18.59
CA TYR A 5 7.39 -5.56 -20.02
C TYR A 5 7.14 -7.04 -20.26
N ILE A 6 5.97 -7.34 -20.82
CA ILE A 6 5.46 -8.71 -21.02
C ILE A 6 5.39 -8.99 -22.51
N ARG A 7 6.04 -10.06 -22.97
CA ARG A 7 6.00 -10.50 -24.37
C ARG A 7 5.60 -11.96 -24.48
N LYS A 8 4.70 -12.27 -25.41
CA LYS A 8 4.16 -13.62 -25.61
C LYS A 8 5.26 -14.68 -25.85
N ASP A 9 6.30 -14.33 -26.61
CA ASP A 9 7.43 -15.23 -26.91
C ASP A 9 8.31 -15.54 -25.69
N ARG A 10 8.20 -14.75 -24.62
CA ARG A 10 8.97 -14.95 -23.38
C ARG A 10 8.18 -15.63 -22.28
N VAL A 11 6.92 -15.25 -22.09
CA VAL A 11 6.08 -15.81 -21.01
C VAL A 11 5.35 -17.09 -21.40
N GLY A 12 5.28 -17.41 -22.70
CA GLY A 12 4.51 -18.53 -23.22
C GLY A 12 3.02 -18.23 -23.39
N GLU A 13 2.29 -19.07 -24.12
CA GLU A 13 0.88 -18.80 -24.46
C GLU A 13 -0.04 -18.77 -23.24
N GLU A 14 0.14 -19.68 -22.28
CA GLU A 14 -0.74 -19.79 -21.11
C GLU A 14 -0.63 -18.56 -20.22
N ASN A 15 0.59 -18.15 -19.86
CA ASN A 15 0.80 -16.94 -19.06
C ASN A 15 0.37 -15.67 -19.82
N PHE A 16 0.53 -15.65 -21.14
CA PHE A 16 0.06 -14.53 -21.95
C PHE A 16 -1.47 -14.43 -21.97
N LYS A 17 -2.19 -15.57 -21.98
CA LYS A 17 -3.65 -15.59 -21.78
C LYS A 17 -4.02 -15.04 -20.41
N ILE A 18 -3.34 -15.44 -19.34
CA ILE A 18 -3.58 -14.88 -18.00
C ILE A 18 -3.39 -13.36 -18.02
N PHE A 19 -2.30 -12.87 -18.62
CA PHE A 19 -2.04 -11.44 -18.76
C PHE A 19 -3.19 -10.69 -19.45
N SER A 20 -3.84 -11.28 -20.46
CA SER A 20 -4.96 -10.66 -21.14
C SER A 20 -6.24 -10.49 -20.29
N PHE A 21 -6.32 -11.14 -19.13
CA PHE A 21 -7.43 -11.01 -18.18
C PHE A 21 -7.11 -10.09 -16.99
N ILE A 22 -5.91 -9.50 -16.95
CA ILE A 22 -5.50 -8.61 -15.87
C ILE A 22 -6.11 -7.23 -16.10
N ASP A 23 -6.75 -6.70 -15.06
CA ASP A 23 -7.34 -5.37 -15.03
C ASP A 23 -6.62 -4.45 -14.03
N ILE A 24 -6.92 -3.16 -14.10
CA ILE A 24 -6.45 -2.16 -13.14
C ILE A 24 -6.95 -2.52 -11.74
N GLY A 25 -6.01 -2.60 -10.79
CA GLY A 25 -6.28 -2.94 -9.39
C GLY A 25 -6.01 -4.40 -9.04
N ASP A 26 -5.78 -5.27 -10.02
CA ASP A 26 -5.36 -6.64 -9.77
C ASP A 26 -3.96 -6.68 -9.13
N HIS A 27 -3.78 -7.65 -8.24
CA HIS A 27 -2.48 -7.96 -7.65
C HIS A 27 -1.82 -9.05 -8.49
N VAL A 28 -0.65 -8.74 -9.03
CA VAL A 28 0.05 -9.58 -10.01
C VAL A 28 1.48 -9.85 -9.53
N GLY A 29 1.88 -11.12 -9.60
CA GLY A 29 3.24 -11.57 -9.40
C GLY A 29 3.98 -11.64 -10.72
N LEU A 30 5.20 -11.11 -10.76
CA LEU A 30 6.07 -11.12 -11.93
C LEU A 30 7.42 -11.70 -11.55
N ASN A 31 7.97 -12.56 -12.40
CA ASN A 31 9.35 -13.01 -12.34
C ASN A 31 10.03 -12.66 -13.67
N GLY A 32 11.29 -12.24 -13.63
CA GLY A 32 12.01 -11.83 -14.82
C GLY A 32 13.30 -11.07 -14.55
N GLN A 33 13.94 -10.62 -15.61
CA GLN A 33 15.19 -9.85 -15.53
C GLN A 33 14.90 -8.35 -15.45
N VAL A 34 15.62 -7.66 -14.57
CA VAL A 34 15.54 -6.19 -14.47
C VAL A 34 16.47 -5.55 -15.49
N PHE A 35 15.99 -4.55 -16.22
CA PHE A 35 16.78 -3.77 -17.17
C PHE A 35 16.28 -2.31 -17.21
N ARG A 36 16.99 -1.45 -17.94
CA ARG A 36 16.57 -0.08 -18.24
C ARG A 36 16.25 0.05 -19.72
N THR A 37 15.12 0.68 -20.04
CA THR A 37 14.71 0.94 -21.42
C THR A 37 15.56 2.05 -22.05
N LYS A 38 15.37 2.29 -23.36
CA LYS A 38 16.00 3.43 -24.06
C LYS A 38 15.58 4.79 -23.46
N THR A 39 14.42 4.87 -22.81
CA THR A 39 13.93 6.05 -22.08
C THR A 39 14.43 6.10 -20.62
N ASN A 40 15.38 5.24 -20.25
CA ASN A 40 15.96 5.11 -18.91
C ASN A 40 14.97 4.67 -17.81
N GLU A 41 13.86 4.05 -18.20
CA GLU A 41 12.83 3.58 -17.27
C GLU A 41 13.19 2.19 -16.71
N LEU A 42 13.20 2.05 -15.39
CA LEU A 42 13.49 0.79 -14.71
C LEU A 42 12.35 -0.20 -14.96
N THR A 43 12.66 -1.34 -15.57
CA THR A 43 11.67 -2.27 -16.10
C THR A 43 12.04 -3.72 -15.79
N ILE A 44 11.05 -4.55 -15.48
CA ILE A 44 11.20 -6.01 -15.46
C ILE A 44 10.77 -6.58 -16.82
N LEU A 45 11.67 -7.29 -17.51
CA LEU A 45 11.32 -8.17 -18.63
C LEU A 45 10.78 -9.49 -18.06
N ALA A 46 9.47 -9.67 -18.09
CA ALA A 46 8.80 -10.81 -17.46
C ALA A 46 9.07 -12.12 -18.20
N SER A 47 9.49 -13.14 -17.46
CA SER A 47 9.55 -14.55 -17.86
C SER A 47 8.32 -15.34 -17.41
N SER A 48 7.62 -14.89 -16.36
CA SER A 48 6.34 -15.46 -15.94
C SER A 48 5.43 -14.40 -15.32
N VAL A 49 4.11 -14.62 -15.41
CA VAL A 49 3.06 -13.76 -14.87
C VAL A 49 2.08 -14.63 -14.10
N VAL A 50 1.75 -14.24 -12.88
CA VAL A 50 0.78 -14.94 -12.03
C VAL A 50 -0.23 -13.94 -11.49
N LEU A 51 -1.52 -14.19 -11.69
CA LEU A 51 -2.58 -13.44 -11.03
C LEU A 51 -2.66 -13.91 -9.56
N LEU A 52 -2.30 -13.04 -8.62
CA LEU A 52 -2.32 -13.35 -7.19
C LEU A 52 -3.71 -13.12 -6.60
N THR A 53 -4.35 -12.00 -6.97
CA THR A 53 -5.70 -11.64 -6.53
C THR A 53 -6.35 -10.74 -7.55
N LYS A 54 -7.59 -11.07 -7.94
CA LYS A 54 -8.42 -10.25 -8.82
C LYS A 54 -9.12 -9.15 -8.03
N ALA A 55 -9.07 -7.91 -8.51
CA ALA A 55 -9.95 -6.85 -8.06
C ALA A 55 -11.36 -7.08 -8.61
N GLN A 56 -12.31 -7.30 -7.71
CA GLN A 56 -13.73 -7.53 -8.04
C GLN A 56 -14.50 -6.23 -8.28
N SER A 57 -13.90 -5.09 -7.97
CA SER A 57 -14.49 -3.77 -8.15
C SER A 57 -13.47 -2.84 -8.77
N PRO A 58 -13.88 -1.97 -9.71
CA PRO A 58 -12.97 -1.04 -10.34
C PRO A 58 -12.41 -0.06 -9.31
N LEU A 59 -11.13 0.27 -9.43
CA LEU A 59 -10.54 1.35 -8.64
C LEU A 59 -11.15 2.71 -9.08
N PRO A 60 -11.33 3.66 -8.15
CA PRO A 60 -11.70 5.03 -8.49
C PRO A 60 -10.73 5.62 -9.50
N GLU A 61 -11.24 6.50 -10.37
CA GLU A 61 -10.38 7.20 -11.31
C GLU A 61 -9.28 8.00 -10.58
N LYS A 62 -8.02 7.77 -10.99
CA LYS A 62 -6.84 8.42 -10.40
C LYS A 62 -6.84 9.95 -10.59
N TYR A 63 -7.49 10.48 -11.62
CA TYR A 63 -7.38 11.90 -11.98
C TYR A 63 -8.12 12.84 -11.03
N HIS A 64 -9.31 12.43 -10.58
CA HIS A 64 -10.05 13.20 -9.58
C HIS A 64 -9.67 12.78 -8.16
N GLY A 65 -9.10 11.58 -7.99
CA GLY A 65 -8.79 11.02 -6.68
C GLY A 65 -10.07 10.71 -5.90
N LEU A 66 -9.92 9.95 -4.81
CA LEU A 66 -11.02 9.81 -3.86
C LEU A 66 -11.06 11.10 -3.01
N VAL A 67 -11.88 12.07 -3.39
CA VAL A 67 -11.94 13.40 -2.72
C VAL A 67 -12.89 13.39 -1.53
N ASP A 68 -14.05 12.73 -1.68
CA ASP A 68 -15.11 12.72 -0.68
C ASP A 68 -14.61 12.18 0.67
N ILE A 69 -14.62 13.04 1.68
CA ILE A 69 -14.01 12.75 2.99
C ILE A 69 -14.70 11.57 3.67
N GLU A 70 -16.02 11.48 3.55
CA GLU A 70 -16.79 10.39 4.16
C GLU A 70 -16.38 9.04 3.56
N THR A 71 -16.35 8.94 2.23
CA THR A 71 -15.96 7.72 1.52
C THR A 71 -14.52 7.34 1.84
N ARG A 72 -13.59 8.30 1.88
CA ARG A 72 -12.19 8.05 2.27
C ARG A 72 -12.06 7.46 3.66
N TYR A 73 -12.88 7.92 4.61
CA TYR A 73 -12.83 7.47 5.99
C TYR A 73 -13.53 6.12 6.17
N ARG A 74 -14.61 5.86 5.42
CA ARG A 74 -15.30 4.56 5.40
C ARG A 74 -14.52 3.48 4.65
N GLN A 75 -13.84 3.83 3.56
CA GLN A 75 -13.09 2.94 2.69
C GLN A 75 -11.59 3.28 2.71
N ARG A 76 -10.98 3.23 3.91
CA ARG A 76 -9.56 3.61 4.09
C ARG A 76 -8.60 2.82 3.20
N TYR A 77 -8.89 1.55 2.93
CA TYR A 77 -8.07 0.72 2.04
C TYR A 77 -7.98 1.32 0.62
N LEU A 78 -9.06 1.92 0.14
CA LEU A 78 -9.13 2.56 -1.18
C LEU A 78 -8.36 3.89 -1.17
N ASP A 79 -8.54 4.68 -0.10
CA ASP A 79 -7.83 5.94 0.10
C ASP A 79 -6.31 5.73 0.16
N LEU A 80 -5.84 4.64 0.77
CA LEU A 80 -4.42 4.28 0.83
C LEU A 80 -3.83 3.86 -0.54
N ILE A 81 -4.64 3.36 -1.46
CA ILE A 81 -4.20 2.97 -2.82
C ILE A 81 -4.10 4.19 -3.73
N VAL A 82 -5.05 5.13 -3.62
CA VAL A 82 -5.18 6.27 -4.53
C VAL A 82 -4.41 7.49 -4.07
N ASN A 83 -4.30 7.71 -2.74
CA ASN A 83 -3.71 8.92 -2.17
C ASN A 83 -2.40 8.62 -1.41
N ASP A 84 -1.26 8.72 -2.10
CA ASP A 84 0.08 8.44 -1.52
C ASP A 84 0.37 9.27 -0.24
N ASN A 85 -0.11 10.51 -0.17
CA ASN A 85 0.07 11.38 1.01
C ASN A 85 -0.54 10.78 2.28
N VAL A 86 -1.63 10.02 2.17
CA VAL A 86 -2.30 9.39 3.32
C VAL A 86 -1.37 8.34 3.95
N LYS A 87 -0.70 7.53 3.13
CA LYS A 87 0.31 6.57 3.58
C LYS A 87 1.45 7.27 4.33
N HIS A 88 1.93 8.40 3.81
CA HIS A 88 2.96 9.20 4.49
C HIS A 88 2.53 9.68 5.87
N THR A 89 1.28 10.14 6.03
CA THR A 89 0.72 10.53 7.32
C THR A 89 0.75 9.39 8.34
N PHE A 90 0.37 8.17 7.95
CA PHE A 90 0.40 7.02 8.86
C PHE A 90 1.83 6.58 9.21
N ILE A 91 2.76 6.61 8.26
CA ILE A 91 4.17 6.35 8.51
C ILE A 91 4.73 7.38 9.50
N LEU A 92 4.42 8.66 9.30
CA LEU A 92 4.88 9.73 10.19
C LEU A 92 4.30 9.57 11.60
N ARG A 93 3.00 9.25 11.74
CA ARG A 93 2.38 8.95 13.04
C ARG A 93 3.10 7.82 13.76
N SER A 94 3.41 6.73 13.05
CA SER A 94 4.16 5.60 13.64
C SER A 94 5.55 6.03 14.11
N LYS A 95 6.28 6.82 13.30
CA LYS A 95 7.60 7.36 13.68
C LYS A 95 7.54 8.30 14.88
N ILE A 96 6.50 9.13 15.00
CA ILE A 96 6.31 10.03 16.15
C ILE A 96 6.14 9.19 17.43
N ILE A 97 5.27 8.19 17.42
CA ILE A 97 5.05 7.30 18.57
C ILE A 97 6.36 6.58 18.94
N GLN A 98 7.07 6.06 17.95
CA GLN A 98 8.37 5.42 18.16
C GLN A 98 9.38 6.38 18.81
N ALA A 99 9.49 7.61 18.30
CA ALA A 99 10.42 8.60 18.84
C ALA A 99 10.11 8.97 20.29
N ILE A 100 8.83 9.06 20.66
CA ILE A 100 8.40 9.29 22.04
C ILE A 100 8.82 8.14 22.95
N ARG A 101 8.58 6.88 22.53
CA ARG A 101 9.01 5.69 23.28
C ARG A 101 10.52 5.66 23.49
N GLU A 102 11.28 5.79 22.40
CA GLU A 102 12.74 5.76 22.45
C GLU A 102 13.34 6.86 23.33
N PHE A 103 12.68 8.03 23.42
CA PHE A 103 13.11 9.11 24.31
C PHE A 103 12.97 8.71 25.78
N PHE A 104 11.81 8.18 26.18
CA PHE A 104 11.54 7.80 27.56
C PHE A 104 12.29 6.53 27.99
N ASP A 105 12.43 5.55 27.10
CA ASP A 105 13.20 4.34 27.33
C ASP A 105 14.66 4.66 27.68
N LYS A 106 15.27 5.61 26.94
CA LYS A 106 16.65 6.08 27.22
C LYS A 106 16.80 6.77 28.57
N GLN A 107 15.70 7.25 29.16
CA GLN A 107 15.68 7.88 30.48
C GLN A 107 15.32 6.87 31.59
N GLY A 108 15.17 5.59 31.28
CA GLY A 108 14.86 4.54 32.26
C GLY A 108 13.40 4.46 32.67
N PHE A 109 12.48 5.06 31.90
CA PHE A 109 11.04 4.86 32.10
C PHE A 109 10.64 3.43 31.71
N ILE A 110 9.56 2.94 32.31
CA ILE A 110 8.96 1.64 31.99
C ILE A 110 7.58 1.91 31.37
N GLU A 111 7.37 1.49 30.12
CA GLU A 111 6.05 1.56 29.47
C GLU A 111 5.08 0.62 30.21
N VAL A 112 3.90 1.15 30.57
CA VAL A 112 2.85 0.41 31.28
C VAL A 112 1.50 0.62 30.60
N GLU A 113 0.62 -0.37 30.70
CA GLU A 113 -0.77 -0.27 30.26
C GLU A 113 -1.68 -0.11 31.49
N THR A 114 -2.60 0.85 31.44
CA THR A 114 -3.59 1.10 32.50
C THR A 114 -5.01 0.81 32.00
N PRO A 115 -5.96 0.46 32.89
CA PRO A 115 -7.33 0.17 32.48
C PRO A 115 -7.99 1.33 31.71
N MET A 116 -8.51 1.03 30.51
CA MET A 116 -9.24 2.01 29.67
C MET A 116 -10.69 2.25 30.13
N MET A 117 -11.30 1.26 30.81
CA MET A 117 -12.64 1.37 31.37
C MET A 117 -12.54 1.56 32.88
N GLN A 118 -13.14 2.63 33.39
CA GLN A 118 -13.11 2.97 34.81
C GLN A 118 -14.53 3.26 35.29
N SER A 119 -14.83 2.87 36.53
CA SER A 119 -16.13 3.13 37.16
C SER A 119 -16.38 4.63 37.37
N ILE A 120 -15.30 5.40 37.58
CA ILE A 120 -15.34 6.84 37.74
C ILE A 120 -14.29 7.43 36.77
N PRO A 121 -14.70 8.16 35.73
CA PRO A 121 -13.75 8.80 34.83
C PRO A 121 -13.02 9.94 35.56
N GLY A 122 -11.69 10.01 35.39
CA GLY A 122 -10.84 11.05 35.98
C GLY A 122 -9.55 11.28 35.21
N GLY A 123 -8.76 12.28 35.61
CA GLY A 123 -7.45 12.59 35.02
C GLY A 123 -7.42 13.73 33.99
N ALA A 124 -8.57 14.19 33.51
CA ALA A 124 -8.71 15.37 32.65
C ALA A 124 -10.10 16.00 32.79
N THR A 125 -10.22 17.30 32.48
CA THR A 125 -11.51 17.95 32.19
C THR A 125 -11.72 17.87 30.69
N ALA A 126 -12.65 17.02 30.25
CA ALA A 126 -12.93 16.76 28.85
C ALA A 126 -14.40 17.04 28.51
#